data_AF-A0A3E1EIM7-F1
#
_entry.id   AF-A0A3E1EIM7-F1
#
_cell.length_a   1.000
_cell.length_b   1.000
_cell.length_c   1.000
_cell.angle_alpha   90.00
_cell.angle_beta   90.00
_cell.angle_gamma   90.00
#
_symmetry.space_group_name_H-M   'P 1'
#
loop_
_entity.id
_entity.type
_entity.pdbx_description
1 polymer ?
#
loop_
_entity_poly.entity_id
_entity_poly.type
_entity_poly.pdbx_seq_one_letter_code
_entity_poly.pdbx_strand_id
1 'polypeptide(L)'
;MKTTTLTLALFAAIASFAESAKAAVVPGAIPVVNAIAGVPGDNATGNGSISRVFDGSGLTIGNPNDDSTWLHDNNWETGWQGQLNGKTKTWVVADLGANLSTLRSLYLWNVNEGSATARGVRQMDIYYSSSPSVTPVTEQLYDFSSGGWTQLNSTFTVPEGTNLPAGNVSSSKIDLTAISSARYIGFDLLSNYANDTYRTGLAEVQFSTIPLSSVPEPSTSLGLLALSAGGLLTRRNRNRKA
;
A
#
# COMPACT_ATOMS: atom_id res chain seq x y z
N MET A 1 -38.94 62.42 -21.61
CA MET A 1 -37.65 61.96 -21.05
C MET A 1 -37.88 61.29 -19.70
N LYS A 2 -37.81 59.97 -19.64
CA LYS A 2 -37.28 59.25 -18.47
C LYS A 2 -36.57 58.00 -18.99
N THR A 3 -35.34 57.88 -18.52
CA THR A 3 -34.27 57.03 -19.01
C THR A 3 -34.36 55.62 -18.39
N THR A 4 -33.93 54.66 -19.20
CA THR A 4 -33.59 53.24 -19.00
C THR A 4 -33.18 52.81 -17.58
N THR A 5 -33.47 51.56 -17.21
CA THR A 5 -32.44 50.53 -16.92
C THR A 5 -33.10 49.14 -16.93
N LEU A 6 -32.69 48.29 -17.88
CA LEU A 6 -32.94 46.84 -17.86
C LEU A 6 -31.81 46.20 -17.05
N THR A 7 -32.14 45.52 -15.94
CA THR A 7 -31.14 44.76 -15.18
C THR A 7 -31.06 43.35 -15.74
N LEU A 8 -29.99 43.05 -16.46
CA LEU A 8 -29.64 41.72 -16.93
C LEU A 8 -28.92 40.99 -15.79
N ALA A 9 -29.57 40.01 -15.16
CA ALA A 9 -28.92 39.14 -14.19
C ALA A 9 -28.19 38.00 -14.92
N LEU A 10 -26.86 38.05 -14.92
CA LEU A 10 -25.97 37.03 -15.47
C LEU A 10 -25.60 36.00 -14.38
N PHE A 11 -25.57 34.74 -14.82
CA PHE A 11 -25.37 33.47 -14.12
C PHE A 11 -24.17 33.36 -13.17
N ALA A 12 -24.30 32.47 -12.17
CA ALA A 12 -23.25 31.51 -11.82
C ALA A 12 -23.87 30.27 -11.16
N ALA A 13 -24.11 29.21 -11.95
CA ALA A 13 -24.34 27.88 -11.40
C ALA A 13 -22.96 27.29 -11.05
N ILE A 14 -22.63 27.26 -9.76
CA ILE A 14 -21.44 26.56 -9.26
C ILE A 14 -21.78 25.07 -9.29
N ALA A 15 -21.38 24.38 -10.36
CA ALA A 15 -21.33 22.93 -10.36
C ALA A 15 -20.10 22.50 -9.56
N SER A 16 -20.28 22.26 -8.26
CA SER A 16 -19.29 21.55 -7.46
C SER A 16 -19.33 20.08 -7.87
N PHE A 17 -18.42 19.67 -8.76
CA PHE A 17 -18.10 18.25 -8.91
C PHE A 17 -17.34 17.84 -7.65
N ALA A 18 -18.06 17.26 -6.69
CA ALA A 18 -17.44 16.45 -5.66
C ALA A 18 -16.93 15.18 -6.36
N GLU A 19 -15.75 15.27 -6.96
CA GLU A 19 -15.00 14.08 -7.31
C GLU A 19 -14.69 13.39 -5.98
N SER A 20 -15.24 12.19 -5.78
CA SER A 20 -14.89 11.36 -4.63
C SER A 20 -13.38 11.21 -4.68
N ALA A 21 -12.66 11.90 -3.79
CA ALA A 21 -11.20 11.85 -3.77
C ALA A 21 -10.80 10.38 -3.65
N LYS A 22 -10.19 9.85 -4.72
CA LYS A 22 -9.58 8.53 -4.66
C LYS A 22 -8.48 8.61 -3.59
N ALA A 23 -8.43 7.62 -2.70
CA ALA A 23 -7.36 7.56 -1.71
C ALA A 23 -6.00 7.67 -2.41
N ALA A 24 -5.10 8.46 -1.83
CA ALA A 24 -3.79 8.68 -2.41
C ALA A 24 -2.93 7.44 -2.22
N VAL A 25 -2.09 7.12 -3.21
CA VAL A 25 -1.17 5.98 -3.16
C VAL A 25 0.20 6.41 -3.66
N VAL A 26 1.24 5.75 -3.15
CA VAL A 26 2.61 6.06 -3.57
C VAL A 26 2.82 5.78 -5.07
N PRO A 27 3.77 6.46 -5.73
CA PRO A 27 4.14 6.15 -7.10
C PRO A 27 4.58 4.70 -7.29
N GLY A 28 3.97 4.03 -8.27
CA GLY A 28 4.20 2.60 -8.52
C GLY A 28 3.51 1.67 -7.52
N ALA A 29 2.52 2.18 -6.76
CA ALA A 29 1.77 1.42 -5.78
C ALA A 29 1.11 0.17 -6.36
N ILE A 30 1.03 -0.88 -5.55
CA ILE A 30 0.18 -2.03 -5.82
C ILE A 30 -1.29 -1.56 -5.75
N PRO A 31 -2.10 -1.74 -6.81
CA PRO A 31 -3.42 -1.11 -6.91
C PRO A 31 -4.41 -1.47 -5.79
N VAL A 32 -4.32 -2.67 -5.24
CA VAL A 32 -5.18 -3.16 -4.15
C VAL A 32 -4.34 -4.00 -3.21
N VAL A 33 -4.23 -3.56 -1.96
CA VAL A 33 -3.65 -4.31 -0.86
C VAL A 33 -4.71 -4.44 0.21
N ASN A 34 -4.97 -5.67 0.66
CA ASN A 34 -6.02 -5.93 1.65
C ASN A 34 -5.40 -6.41 2.95
N ALA A 35 -5.87 -5.89 4.09
CA ALA A 35 -5.68 -6.55 5.37
C ALA A 35 -6.54 -7.82 5.40
N ILE A 36 -5.91 -9.00 5.42
CA ILE A 36 -6.66 -10.28 5.42
C ILE A 36 -6.82 -10.88 6.80
N ALA A 37 -5.93 -10.52 7.73
CA ALA A 37 -5.96 -10.99 9.10
C ALA A 37 -5.09 -10.07 9.96
N GLY A 38 -5.41 -9.98 11.24
CA GLY A 38 -4.64 -9.22 12.20
C GLY A 38 -5.33 -9.13 13.55
N VAL A 39 -4.69 -8.41 14.46
CA VAL A 39 -5.34 -7.95 15.68
C VAL A 39 -6.34 -6.85 15.34
N PRO A 40 -7.58 -6.86 15.90
CA PRO A 40 -8.55 -5.82 15.63
C PRO A 40 -8.00 -4.44 15.96
N GLY A 41 -8.38 -3.48 15.13
CA GLY A 41 -8.18 -2.08 15.40
C GLY A 41 -9.11 -1.55 16.50
N ASP A 42 -9.20 -0.22 16.61
CA ASP A 42 -10.18 0.44 17.47
C ASP A 42 -11.62 0.08 17.06
N ASN A 43 -11.86 -0.20 15.78
CA ASN A 43 -13.13 -0.73 15.28
C ASN A 43 -12.90 -1.94 14.36
N ALA A 44 -13.91 -2.81 14.27
CA ALA A 44 -13.87 -3.96 13.37
C ALA A 44 -13.89 -3.56 11.88
N THR A 45 -14.53 -2.43 11.56
CA THR A 45 -14.65 -1.90 10.19
C THR A 45 -14.65 -0.38 10.20
N GLY A 46 -14.22 0.24 9.10
CA GLY A 46 -14.23 1.70 8.96
C GLY A 46 -13.10 2.36 9.75
N ASN A 47 -13.39 3.46 10.43
CA ASN A 47 -12.38 4.29 11.10
C ASN A 47 -11.59 3.48 12.14
N GLY A 48 -10.26 3.60 12.15
CA GLY A 48 -9.41 2.89 13.10
C GLY A 48 -9.33 1.36 12.90
N SER A 49 -9.92 0.82 11.83
CA SER A 49 -9.91 -0.63 11.56
C SER A 49 -8.65 -1.09 10.84
N ILE A 50 -8.41 -2.41 10.81
CA ILE A 50 -7.23 -2.99 10.16
C ILE A 50 -7.09 -2.61 8.68
N SER A 51 -8.18 -2.29 7.98
CA SER A 51 -8.11 -1.95 6.56
C SER A 51 -7.50 -0.56 6.33
N ARG A 52 -7.54 0.32 7.34
CA ARG A 52 -7.03 1.69 7.23
C ARG A 52 -5.52 1.75 7.00
N VAL A 53 -4.79 0.79 7.52
CA VAL A 53 -3.33 0.73 7.38
C VAL A 53 -2.84 0.56 5.93
N PHE A 54 -3.70 0.19 4.97
CA PHE A 54 -3.30 -0.04 3.58
C PHE A 54 -4.14 0.76 2.56
N ASP A 55 -5.12 1.54 3.02
CA ASP A 55 -6.15 2.12 2.14
C ASP A 55 -5.81 3.52 1.63
N GLY A 56 -4.78 4.18 2.17
CA GLY A 56 -4.36 5.51 1.76
C GLY A 56 -5.27 6.64 2.23
N SER A 57 -6.21 6.40 3.15
CA SER A 57 -7.24 7.37 3.54
C SER A 57 -6.69 8.59 4.30
N GLY A 58 -5.52 8.48 4.94
CA GLY A 58 -4.81 9.61 5.56
C GLY A 58 -3.63 10.15 4.73
N LEU A 59 -3.39 9.59 3.54
CA LEU A 59 -2.23 9.97 2.73
C LEU A 59 -2.45 11.21 1.87
N THR A 60 -1.43 12.06 1.85
CA THR A 60 -1.25 13.15 0.89
C THR A 60 0.09 12.98 0.20
N ILE A 61 0.05 12.65 -1.09
CA ILE A 61 1.26 12.50 -1.91
C ILE A 61 1.56 13.83 -2.60
N GLY A 62 2.65 14.49 -2.17
CA GLY A 62 3.19 15.68 -2.81
C GLY A 62 3.92 15.37 -4.11
N ASN A 63 5.19 15.75 -4.21
CA ASN A 63 6.03 15.47 -5.37
C ASN A 63 6.25 13.95 -5.52
N PRO A 64 5.83 13.30 -6.61
CA PRO A 64 5.99 11.86 -6.82
C PRO A 64 7.44 11.36 -6.86
N ASN A 65 8.42 12.25 -7.00
CA ASN A 65 9.84 11.87 -7.05
C ASN A 65 10.58 12.16 -5.74
N ASP A 66 9.88 12.65 -4.71
CA ASP A 66 10.45 13.06 -3.44
C ASP A 66 9.55 12.59 -2.29
N ASP A 67 9.94 11.48 -1.65
CA ASP A 67 9.18 10.85 -0.56
C ASP A 67 9.17 11.67 0.74
N SER A 68 10.01 12.69 0.86
CA SER A 68 9.94 13.67 1.96
C SER A 68 8.70 14.57 1.90
N THR A 69 7.97 14.54 0.78
CA THR A 69 6.73 15.30 0.60
C THR A 69 5.48 14.45 0.76
N TRP A 70 5.62 13.16 1.10
CA TRP A 70 4.52 12.22 1.23
C TRP A 70 4.10 12.12 2.69
N LEU A 71 2.94 12.68 2.98
CA LEU A 71 2.48 12.91 4.34
C LEU A 71 1.33 11.96 4.66
N HIS A 72 1.28 11.51 5.91
CA HIS A 72 0.07 10.95 6.51
C HIS A 72 -0.45 11.92 7.57
N ASP A 73 -1.76 12.14 7.61
CA ASP A 73 -2.40 12.98 8.64
C ASP A 73 -2.18 12.45 10.07
N ASN A 74 -2.69 13.18 11.07
CA ASN A 74 -2.62 12.80 12.48
C ASN A 74 -3.97 12.34 13.05
N ASN A 75 -4.91 11.95 12.18
CA ASN A 75 -6.22 11.46 12.60
C ASN A 75 -6.10 9.99 13.02
N TRP A 76 -6.82 9.59 14.07
CA TRP A 76 -6.83 8.18 14.48
C TRP A 76 -7.70 7.34 13.54
N GLU A 77 -8.69 7.96 12.90
CA GLU A 77 -9.67 7.34 12.02
C GLU A 77 -9.05 6.72 10.77
N THR A 78 -7.94 7.29 10.30
CA THR A 78 -7.21 6.93 9.09
C THR A 78 -6.06 5.97 9.35
N GLY A 79 -5.75 5.67 10.61
CA GLY A 79 -4.75 4.68 11.00
C GLY A 79 -5.35 3.40 11.57
N TRP A 80 -4.47 2.50 12.02
CA TRP A 80 -4.84 1.28 12.74
C TRP A 80 -4.01 1.14 14.02
N GLN A 81 -4.67 0.83 15.13
CA GLN A 81 -4.03 0.48 16.39
C GLN A 81 -4.62 -0.82 16.93
N GLY A 82 -3.80 -1.86 16.96
CA GLY A 82 -4.16 -3.16 17.48
C GLY A 82 -4.39 -3.14 18.99
N GLN A 83 -5.47 -3.78 19.42
CA GLN A 83 -5.72 -4.10 20.82
C GLN A 83 -5.97 -5.59 21.01
N LEU A 84 -5.19 -6.21 21.89
CA LEU A 84 -5.44 -7.58 22.32
C LEU A 84 -5.52 -7.56 23.85
N ASN A 85 -6.72 -7.79 24.39
CA ASN A 85 -7.08 -7.81 25.82
C ASN A 85 -6.01 -8.42 26.78
N GLY A 86 -4.92 -7.69 27.04
CA GLY A 86 -3.78 -8.15 27.84
C GLY A 86 -2.80 -9.13 27.17
N LYS A 87 -2.77 -9.28 25.83
CA LYS A 87 -1.77 -10.13 25.15
C LYS A 87 -0.68 -9.29 24.48
N THR A 88 0.54 -9.83 24.45
CA THR A 88 1.80 -9.14 24.14
C THR A 88 2.21 -9.14 22.67
N LYS A 89 1.41 -9.71 21.76
CA LYS A 89 1.75 -9.81 20.34
C LYS A 89 0.68 -9.13 19.48
N THR A 90 1.09 -8.08 18.76
CA THR A 90 0.23 -7.40 17.78
C THR A 90 0.76 -7.69 16.39
N TRP A 91 -0.12 -8.01 15.45
CA TRP A 91 0.28 -8.35 14.09
C TRP A 91 -0.82 -8.02 13.09
N VAL A 92 -0.42 -7.86 11.83
CA VAL A 92 -1.33 -7.69 10.68
C VAL A 92 -0.70 -8.31 9.44
N VAL A 93 -1.54 -8.84 8.54
CA VAL A 93 -1.12 -9.44 7.27
C VAL A 93 -1.78 -8.73 6.10
N ALA A 94 -0.95 -8.27 5.17
CA ALA A 94 -1.33 -7.76 3.87
C ALA A 94 -1.40 -8.90 2.85
N ASP A 95 -2.46 -8.92 2.03
CA ASP A 95 -2.52 -9.64 0.75
C ASP A 95 -2.32 -8.63 -0.40
N LEU A 96 -1.27 -8.86 -1.18
CA LEU A 96 -0.89 -8.06 -2.34
C LEU A 96 -1.74 -8.36 -3.58
N GLY A 97 -2.67 -9.32 -3.48
CA GLY A 97 -3.62 -9.72 -4.52
C GLY A 97 -3.08 -10.75 -5.52
N ALA A 98 -1.76 -10.86 -5.66
CA ALA A 98 -1.08 -11.85 -6.50
C ALA A 98 0.33 -12.15 -5.97
N ASN A 99 0.94 -13.22 -6.47
CA ASN A 99 2.38 -13.44 -6.27
C ASN A 99 3.16 -12.44 -7.13
N LEU A 100 3.92 -11.56 -6.49
CA LEU A 100 4.71 -10.52 -7.13
C LEU A 100 6.20 -10.80 -6.98
N SER A 101 6.92 -10.80 -8.10
CA SER A 101 8.38 -10.91 -8.17
C SER A 101 9.07 -9.57 -8.45
N THR A 102 8.31 -8.48 -8.46
CA THR A 102 8.76 -7.13 -8.84
C THR A 102 8.60 -6.14 -7.69
N LEU A 103 8.55 -6.62 -6.44
CA LEU A 103 8.49 -5.75 -5.27
C LEU A 103 9.72 -4.84 -5.21
N ARG A 104 9.50 -3.57 -4.92
CA ARG A 104 10.55 -2.55 -4.89
C ARG A 104 10.73 -1.97 -3.50
N SER A 105 9.68 -1.37 -2.96
CA SER A 105 9.77 -0.65 -1.69
C SER A 105 8.50 -0.77 -0.88
N LEU A 106 8.67 -0.82 0.43
CA LEU A 106 7.64 -0.63 1.44
C LEU A 106 7.85 0.74 2.08
N TYR A 107 6.80 1.55 2.10
CA TYR A 107 6.76 2.83 2.79
C TYR A 107 5.86 2.69 4.01
N LEU A 108 6.29 3.20 5.15
CA LEU A 108 5.61 3.04 6.42
C LEU A 108 5.50 4.38 7.13
N TRP A 109 4.28 4.70 7.55
CA TRP A 109 3.96 5.79 8.45
C TRP A 109 3.55 5.20 9.80
N ASN A 110 4.28 5.61 10.84
CA ASN A 110 3.97 5.22 12.20
C ASN A 110 2.79 6.04 12.75
N VAL A 111 2.20 5.60 13.87
CA VAL A 111 1.12 6.35 14.54
C VAL A 111 1.55 7.79 14.78
N ASN A 112 0.74 8.72 14.29
CA ASN A 112 0.97 10.15 14.38
C ASN A 112 -0.13 10.90 15.17
N GLU A 113 -1.02 10.18 15.83
CA GLU A 113 -2.09 10.77 16.62
C GLU A 113 -1.52 11.71 17.70
N GLY A 114 -2.09 12.91 17.82
CA GLY A 114 -1.35 14.01 18.43
C GLY A 114 -1.00 13.87 19.91
N SER A 115 -1.77 13.13 20.68
CA SER A 115 -1.45 12.80 22.08
C SER A 115 -1.01 11.34 22.28
N ALA A 116 -0.73 10.62 21.19
CA ALA A 116 -0.56 9.17 21.22
C ALA A 116 0.51 8.64 20.26
N THR A 117 1.47 9.48 19.84
CA THR A 117 2.64 9.04 19.04
C THR A 117 3.40 7.89 19.69
N ALA A 118 3.43 7.85 21.02
CA ALA A 118 4.09 6.80 21.80
C ALA A 118 3.45 5.41 21.59
N ARG A 119 2.21 5.32 21.08
CA ARG A 119 1.58 4.05 20.68
C ARG A 119 2.11 3.53 19.35
N GLY A 120 2.92 4.31 18.63
CA GLY A 120 3.56 3.86 17.41
C GLY A 120 4.51 2.68 17.65
N VAL A 121 4.66 1.85 16.63
CA VAL A 121 5.59 0.72 16.61
C VAL A 121 7.03 1.23 16.78
N ARG A 122 7.78 0.63 17.70
CA ARG A 122 9.21 0.88 17.86
C ARG A 122 10.06 -0.20 17.21
N GLN A 123 9.71 -1.46 17.43
CA GLN A 123 10.38 -2.61 16.82
C GLN A 123 9.36 -3.52 16.16
N MET A 124 9.67 -3.99 14.96
CA MET A 124 8.86 -4.97 14.26
C MET A 124 9.72 -5.92 13.42
N ASP A 125 9.21 -7.13 13.25
CA ASP A 125 9.69 -8.05 12.23
C ASP A 125 8.74 -8.02 11.03
N ILE A 126 9.32 -8.11 9.82
CA ILE A 126 8.56 -8.23 8.57
C ILE A 126 8.79 -9.62 8.03
N TYR A 127 7.71 -10.29 7.65
CA TYR A 127 7.72 -11.62 7.05
C TYR A 127 7.05 -11.59 5.69
N TYR A 128 7.45 -12.49 4.80
CA TYR A 128 6.80 -12.66 3.51
C TYR A 128 6.55 -14.14 3.18
N SER A 129 5.50 -14.38 2.40
CA SER A 129 5.18 -15.71 1.87
C SER A 129 4.42 -15.61 0.56
N SER A 130 4.60 -16.60 -0.32
CA SER A 130 3.75 -16.79 -1.51
C SER A 130 2.51 -17.64 -1.19
N SER A 131 2.60 -18.49 -0.16
CA SER A 131 1.53 -19.41 0.25
C SER A 131 1.83 -19.93 1.65
N PRO A 132 1.39 -19.25 2.73
CA PRO A 132 1.60 -19.75 4.08
C PRO A 132 0.87 -21.09 4.27
N SER A 133 1.54 -22.06 4.88
CA SER A 133 0.96 -23.38 5.17
C SER A 133 0.01 -23.36 6.37
N VAL A 134 0.09 -22.32 7.19
CA VAL A 134 -0.85 -22.04 8.28
C VAL A 134 -1.50 -20.70 8.00
N THR A 135 -2.80 -20.69 7.72
CA THR A 135 -3.54 -19.46 7.42
C THR A 135 -3.67 -18.60 8.68
N PRO A 136 -3.24 -17.33 8.66
CA PRO A 136 -3.50 -16.39 9.76
C PRO A 136 -5.00 -16.17 9.96
N VAL A 137 -5.44 -16.08 11.22
CA VAL A 137 -6.84 -15.84 11.59
C VAL A 137 -6.94 -14.60 12.47
N THR A 138 -7.82 -13.67 12.10
CA THR A 138 -8.10 -12.44 12.85
C THR A 138 -8.39 -12.75 14.32
N GLU A 139 -7.93 -11.87 15.23
CA GLU A 139 -8.08 -12.01 16.70
C GLU A 139 -7.34 -13.18 17.36
N GLN A 140 -6.63 -14.01 16.59
CA GLN A 140 -5.83 -15.10 17.13
C GLN A 140 -4.37 -14.70 17.30
N LEU A 141 -3.67 -15.39 18.20
CA LEU A 141 -2.21 -15.28 18.21
C LEU A 141 -1.67 -15.95 16.97
N TYR A 142 -0.66 -15.35 16.37
CA TYR A 142 0.01 -15.90 15.20
C TYR A 142 1.52 -15.89 15.40
N ASP A 143 2.19 -16.91 14.88
CA ASP A 143 3.63 -17.07 14.97
C ASP A 143 4.23 -17.27 13.58
N PHE A 144 4.87 -16.20 13.09
CA PHE A 144 5.53 -16.15 11.79
C PHE A 144 6.83 -16.96 11.73
N SER A 145 7.34 -17.49 12.84
CA SER A 145 8.46 -18.45 12.81
C SER A 145 8.06 -19.83 12.25
N SER A 146 6.75 -20.06 12.08
CA SER A 146 6.17 -21.27 11.51
C SER A 146 5.35 -20.94 10.25
N GLY A 147 4.72 -21.93 9.62
CA GLY A 147 3.69 -21.64 8.61
C GLY A 147 4.17 -21.18 7.24
N GLY A 148 5.44 -21.40 6.88
CA GLY A 148 5.96 -21.11 5.54
C GLY A 148 6.25 -19.64 5.26
N TRP A 149 6.55 -18.87 6.31
CA TRP A 149 7.01 -17.49 6.22
C TRP A 149 8.52 -17.41 6.19
N THR A 150 9.03 -16.39 5.51
CA THR A 150 10.44 -16.02 5.55
C THR A 150 10.57 -14.62 6.13
N GLN A 151 11.45 -14.44 7.12
CA GLN A 151 11.72 -13.11 7.67
C GLN A 151 12.52 -12.28 6.67
N LEU A 152 12.10 -11.05 6.46
CA LEU A 152 12.86 -10.05 5.72
C LEU A 152 13.91 -9.45 6.65
N ASN A 153 15.19 -9.70 6.37
CA ASN A 153 16.32 -9.20 7.16
C ASN A 153 16.17 -9.54 8.66
N SER A 154 16.64 -8.65 9.54
CA SER A 154 16.45 -8.69 10.98
C SER A 154 15.35 -7.71 11.42
N THR A 155 15.06 -7.69 12.71
CA THR A 155 14.16 -6.71 13.34
C THR A 155 14.45 -5.28 12.91
N PHE A 156 13.39 -4.59 12.48
CA PHE A 156 13.42 -3.18 12.08
C PHE A 156 13.11 -2.29 13.29
N THR A 157 13.83 -1.18 13.39
CA THR A 157 13.46 -0.09 14.29
C THR A 157 12.77 0.98 13.48
N VAL A 158 11.54 1.32 13.86
CA VAL A 158 10.71 2.32 13.19
C VAL A 158 10.72 3.61 14.01
N PRO A 159 11.07 4.77 13.44
CA PRO A 159 11.00 6.05 14.14
C PRO A 159 9.60 6.37 14.68
N GLU A 160 9.53 7.02 15.84
CA GLU A 160 8.28 7.52 16.43
C GLU A 160 7.66 8.59 15.53
N GLY A 161 6.33 8.69 15.55
CA GLY A 161 5.64 9.82 14.94
C GLY A 161 6.01 11.15 15.61
N THR A 162 6.01 12.23 14.84
CA THR A 162 6.41 13.57 15.29
C THR A 162 5.26 14.48 15.71
N ASN A 163 3.99 14.03 15.64
CA ASN A 163 2.79 14.84 15.88
C ASN A 163 2.79 16.16 15.09
N LEU A 164 3.06 16.10 13.78
CA LEU A 164 2.97 17.28 12.94
C LEU A 164 1.52 17.49 12.49
N PRO A 165 0.91 18.68 12.74
CA PRO A 165 -0.46 18.98 12.29
C PRO A 165 -0.63 18.96 10.77
N ALA A 166 0.45 19.19 10.03
CA ALA A 166 0.47 19.09 8.56
C ALA A 166 0.59 17.65 8.05
N GLY A 167 0.68 16.67 8.95
CA GLY A 167 1.00 15.27 8.66
C GLY A 167 2.50 14.97 8.77
N ASN A 168 2.82 13.70 8.99
CA ASN A 168 4.20 13.21 9.07
C ASN A 168 4.64 12.61 7.74
N VAL A 169 5.91 12.80 7.42
CA VAL A 169 6.59 12.02 6.38
C VAL A 169 6.64 10.55 6.73
N SER A 170 6.87 9.71 5.72
CA SER A 170 7.09 8.26 5.91
C SER A 170 8.17 8.05 6.96
N SER A 171 7.83 7.36 8.04
CA SER A 171 8.74 7.01 9.13
C SER A 171 9.85 6.09 8.64
N SER A 172 9.59 5.26 7.63
CA SER A 172 10.60 4.35 7.07
C SER A 172 10.32 4.02 5.60
N LYS A 173 11.41 3.71 4.88
CA LYS A 173 11.39 3.12 3.53
C LYS A 173 12.27 1.89 3.54
N ILE A 174 11.69 0.74 3.21
CA ILE A 174 12.34 -0.57 3.28
C ILE A 174 12.46 -1.12 1.86
N ASP A 175 13.66 -1.57 1.50
CA ASP A 175 13.93 -2.24 0.23
C ASP A 175 13.36 -3.66 0.22
N LEU A 176 12.55 -3.96 -0.78
CA LEU A 176 11.92 -5.27 -0.97
C LEU A 176 12.51 -6.05 -2.15
N THR A 177 13.51 -5.51 -2.85
CA THR A 177 14.03 -6.10 -4.10
C THR A 177 14.71 -7.46 -3.92
N ALA A 178 15.08 -7.83 -2.69
CA ALA A 178 15.59 -9.16 -2.35
C ALA A 178 14.49 -10.24 -2.31
N ILE A 179 13.21 -9.88 -2.29
CA ILE A 179 12.09 -10.82 -2.28
C ILE A 179 11.84 -11.31 -3.71
N SER A 180 12.16 -12.58 -3.96
CA SER A 180 11.98 -13.21 -5.28
C SER A 180 10.51 -13.42 -5.66
N SER A 181 9.65 -13.69 -4.68
CA SER A 181 8.20 -13.80 -4.86
C SER A 181 7.48 -13.72 -3.51
N ALA A 182 6.46 -12.86 -3.42
CA ALA A 182 5.52 -12.86 -2.30
C ALA A 182 4.11 -12.46 -2.74
N ARG A 183 3.11 -13.02 -2.07
CA ARG A 183 1.73 -12.53 -2.11
C ARG A 183 1.31 -11.94 -0.77
N TYR A 184 1.86 -12.44 0.32
CA TYR A 184 1.51 -12.02 1.67
C TYR A 184 2.70 -11.39 2.35
N ILE A 185 2.46 -10.28 3.04
CA ILE A 185 3.45 -9.61 3.90
C ILE A 185 2.86 -9.53 5.31
N GLY A 186 3.57 -10.12 6.26
CA GLY A 186 3.20 -10.13 7.67
C GLY A 186 4.04 -9.13 8.45
N PHE A 187 3.39 -8.42 9.37
CA PHE A 187 4.04 -7.50 10.30
C PHE A 187 3.84 -8.04 11.71
N ASP A 188 4.92 -8.37 12.41
CA ASP A 188 4.92 -8.74 13.83
C ASP A 188 5.45 -7.55 14.65
N LEU A 189 4.58 -6.90 15.42
CA LEU A 189 4.86 -5.68 16.15
C LEU A 189 5.36 -6.07 17.55
N LEU A 190 6.67 -5.88 17.78
CA LEU A 190 7.36 -6.39 18.96
C LEU A 190 7.33 -5.42 20.15
N SER A 191 7.34 -4.11 19.89
CA SER A 191 7.28 -3.07 20.93
C SER A 191 6.73 -1.74 20.42
N ASN A 192 6.32 -0.86 21.34
CA ASN A 192 5.94 0.52 21.09
C ASN A 192 6.84 1.50 21.88
N TYR A 193 6.65 2.80 21.68
CA TYR A 193 7.42 3.86 22.35
C TYR A 193 6.93 4.16 23.78
N ALA A 194 5.67 3.85 24.09
CA ALA A 194 5.09 3.97 25.42
C ALA A 194 5.68 2.95 26.41
N ASN A 195 6.37 1.91 25.91
CA ASN A 195 6.82 0.74 26.67
C ASN A 195 5.67 0.04 27.41
N ASP A 196 4.47 0.05 26.82
CA ASP A 196 3.30 -0.66 27.32
C ASP A 196 2.86 -1.75 26.35
N THR A 197 1.88 -2.54 26.77
CA THR A 197 1.30 -3.63 25.97
C THR A 197 -0.15 -3.35 25.60
N TYR A 198 -0.62 -2.12 25.76
CA TYR A 198 -2.05 -1.80 25.68
C TYR A 198 -2.51 -1.53 24.25
N ARG A 199 -1.75 -0.73 23.51
CA ARG A 199 -2.05 -0.33 22.12
C ARG A 199 -0.77 -0.17 21.34
N THR A 200 -0.72 -0.76 20.15
CA THR A 200 0.34 -0.48 19.17
C THR A 200 -0.20 -0.57 17.76
N GLY A 201 0.39 0.20 16.84
CA GLY A 201 -0.12 0.22 15.48
C GLY A 201 0.68 1.06 14.51
N LEU A 202 0.09 1.25 13.34
CA LEU A 202 0.67 1.96 12.21
C LEU A 202 -0.40 2.89 11.64
N ALA A 203 0.03 4.04 11.13
CA ALA A 203 -0.87 4.91 10.40
C ALA A 203 -1.12 4.32 9.01
N GLU A 204 -0.06 3.97 8.28
CA GLU A 204 -0.18 3.53 6.89
C GLU A 204 1.04 2.70 6.45
N VAL A 205 0.81 1.79 5.52
CA VAL A 205 1.80 1.00 4.82
C VAL A 205 1.45 0.96 3.34
N GLN A 206 2.40 1.34 2.50
CA GLN A 206 2.26 1.33 1.05
C GLN A 206 3.37 0.49 0.41
N PHE A 207 3.02 -0.24 -0.64
CA PHE A 207 3.93 -1.11 -1.37
C PHE A 207 4.07 -0.63 -2.80
N SER A 208 5.29 -0.56 -3.32
CA SER A 208 5.57 -0.24 -4.72
C SER A 208 6.24 -1.39 -5.46
N THR A 209 6.01 -1.43 -6.76
CA THR A 209 6.65 -2.37 -7.69
C THR A 209 7.63 -1.67 -8.61
N ILE A 210 8.55 -2.45 -9.18
CA ILE A 210 9.40 -2.02 -10.29
C ILE A 210 8.50 -1.84 -11.53
N PRO A 211 8.48 -0.66 -12.18
CA PRO A 211 7.70 -0.45 -13.39
C PRO A 211 8.07 -1.46 -14.47
N LEU A 212 7.08 -2.11 -15.09
CA LEU A 212 7.32 -3.12 -16.13
C LEU A 212 8.01 -2.55 -17.39
N SER A 213 8.07 -1.23 -17.56
CA SER A 213 8.79 -0.57 -18.66
C SER A 213 10.32 -0.74 -18.61
N SER A 214 10.89 -1.27 -17.53
CA SER A 214 12.31 -1.63 -17.42
C SER A 214 12.60 -3.11 -17.75
N VAL A 215 11.59 -3.89 -18.13
CA VAL A 215 11.77 -5.25 -18.63
C VAL A 215 11.76 -5.18 -20.16
N PRO A 216 12.88 -5.48 -20.86
CA PRO A 216 12.86 -5.58 -22.30
C PRO A 216 11.82 -6.65 -22.70
N GLU A 217 10.77 -6.27 -23.41
CA GLU A 217 9.87 -7.28 -23.98
C GLU A 217 10.69 -8.20 -24.88
N PRO A 218 10.53 -9.55 -24.79
CA PRO A 218 11.06 -10.41 -25.82
C PRO A 218 10.45 -9.95 -27.14
N SER A 219 11.27 -9.86 -28.17
CA SER A 219 10.96 -9.31 -29.49
C SER A 219 10.01 -10.23 -30.30
N THR A 220 8.98 -10.80 -29.67
CA THR A 220 8.06 -11.79 -30.23
C THR A 220 7.00 -11.19 -31.14
N SER A 221 6.78 -9.87 -31.09
CA SER A 221 5.85 -9.17 -32.01
C SER A 221 6.37 -9.07 -33.45
N LEU A 222 7.70 -8.99 -33.65
CA LEU A 222 8.31 -9.03 -35.00
C LEU A 222 8.43 -10.45 -35.57
N GLY A 223 8.46 -11.48 -34.72
CA GLY A 223 8.55 -12.88 -35.15
C GLY A 223 7.26 -13.42 -35.79
N LEU A 224 6.08 -13.04 -35.28
CA LEU A 224 4.80 -13.52 -35.83
C LEU A 224 4.45 -12.89 -37.20
N LEU A 225 4.89 -11.66 -37.45
CA LEU A 225 4.71 -11.00 -38.76
C LEU A 225 5.63 -11.60 -39.84
N ALA A 226 6.84 -12.05 -39.47
CA ALA A 226 7.74 -12.72 -40.40
C ALA A 226 7.25 -14.12 -40.83
N LEU A 227 6.62 -14.88 -39.91
CA LEU A 227 6.05 -16.21 -40.21
C LEU A 227 4.79 -16.15 -41.09
N SER A 228 3.97 -15.11 -40.92
CA SER A 228 2.78 -14.90 -41.78
C SER A 228 3.15 -14.42 -43.19
N ALA A 229 4.17 -13.58 -43.34
CA ALA A 229 4.67 -13.16 -44.65
C ALA A 229 5.39 -14.30 -45.42
N GLY A 230 6.16 -15.14 -44.72
CA GLY A 230 6.85 -16.29 -45.33
C GLY A 230 5.91 -17.40 -45.83
N GLY A 231 4.80 -17.65 -45.12
CA GLY A 231 3.79 -18.63 -45.52
C GLY A 231 2.97 -18.21 -46.76
N LEU A 232 2.74 -16.91 -46.93
CA LEU A 232 2.02 -16.36 -48.09
C LEU A 232 2.89 -16.32 -49.36
N LEU A 233 4.19 -16.08 -49.24
CA LEU A 233 5.11 -16.04 -50.39
C LEU A 233 5.44 -17.42 -50.96
N THR A 234 5.49 -18.46 -50.13
CA THR A 234 5.76 -19.84 -50.58
C THR A 234 4.56 -20.51 -51.25
N ARG A 235 3.32 -20.08 -50.94
CA ARG A 235 2.10 -20.61 -51.58
C ARG A 235 1.91 -20.11 -53.01
N ARG A 236 2.39 -18.90 -53.35
CA ARG A 236 2.19 -18.29 -54.67
C ARG A 236 3.08 -18.88 -55.77
N ASN A 237 4.21 -19.49 -55.42
CA ASN A 237 5.13 -20.09 -56.41
C ASN A 237 4.82 -21.55 -56.79
N ARG A 238 3.93 -22.24 -56.06
CA ARG A 238 3.52 -23.61 -56.41
C ARG A 238 2.46 -23.69 -57.50
N ASN A 239 1.72 -22.61 -57.79
CA ASN A 239 0.63 -22.61 -58.78
C ASN A 239 1.03 -22.09 -60.17
N ARG A 240 2.33 -21.90 -60.45
CA ARG A 240 2.84 -21.45 -61.77
C ARG A 240 3.58 -22.53 -62.57
N LYS A 241 3.51 -23.79 -62.12
CA LYS A 241 3.97 -24.95 -62.87
C LYS A 241 2.83 -25.98 -62.97
N ALA A 242 1.90 -25.69 -63.86
CA ALA A 242 0.97 -26.64 -64.48
C ALA A 242 0.65 -26.09 -65.88
#